data_AF-A0A1H6V731-F1
#
_entry.id   AF-A0A1H6V731-F1
#
_cell.length_a   1.000
_cell.length_b   1.000
_cell.length_c   1.000
_cell.angle_alpha   90.00
_cell.angle_beta   90.00
_cell.angle_gamma   90.00
#
_symmetry.space_group_name_H-M   'P 1'
#
loop_
_entity.id
_entity.type
_entity.pdbx_description
1 polymer ?
#
loop_
_entity_poly.entity_id
_entity_poly.type
_entity_poly.pdbx_seq_one_letter_code
_entity_poly.pdbx_strand_id
1 'polypeptide(L)'
;MAVEILYRSSRDPEKLFMDRAEADAHDRMLELAESVQAVVLKAVPSISEEQAEELSIYMAKNRDVFAKAFSKKPDALNALITGIDAGKEGDDNAQD
;
A
#
# COMPACT_ATOMS: atom_id res chain seq x y z
N MET A 1 -15.92 23.66 -24.65
CA MET A 1 -15.45 23.67 -23.25
C MET A 1 -15.58 22.25 -22.74
N ALA A 2 -14.48 21.61 -22.31
CA ALA A 2 -14.52 20.26 -21.72
C ALA A 2 -14.50 20.38 -20.20
N VAL A 3 -15.26 19.53 -19.50
CA VAL A 3 -15.32 19.46 -18.04
C VAL A 3 -14.98 18.01 -17.65
N GLU A 4 -14.08 17.85 -16.68
CA GLU A 4 -13.65 16.55 -16.17
C GLU A 4 -13.97 16.45 -14.68
N ILE A 5 -14.31 15.24 -14.22
CA ILE A 5 -14.56 14.94 -12.80
C ILE A 5 -13.33 14.22 -12.27
N LEU A 6 -12.74 14.76 -11.21
CA LEU A 6 -11.59 14.19 -10.52
C LEU A 6 -11.96 13.85 -9.08
N TYR A 7 -11.42 12.75 -8.58
CA TYR A 7 -11.55 12.31 -7.20
C TYR A 7 -10.24 12.54 -6.46
N ARG A 8 -10.31 12.76 -5.15
CA ARG A 8 -9.12 12.92 -4.30
C ARG A 8 -9.36 12.30 -2.95
N SER A 9 -8.29 11.87 -2.30
CA SER A 9 -8.34 11.44 -0.90
C SER A 9 -8.53 12.68 0.00
N SER A 10 -9.29 12.53 1.09
CA SER A 10 -9.33 13.57 2.12
C SER A 10 -8.01 13.76 2.85
N ARG A 11 -7.15 12.73 2.86
CA ARG A 11 -5.84 12.70 3.52
C ARG A 11 -4.70 13.16 2.60
N ASP A 12 -4.92 13.16 1.28
CA ASP A 12 -3.97 13.67 0.27
C ASP A 12 -4.72 14.48 -0.80
N PRO A 13 -4.89 15.80 -0.57
CA PRO A 13 -5.60 16.67 -1.50
C PRO A 13 -4.84 17.00 -2.79
N GLU A 14 -3.52 16.76 -2.82
CA GLU A 14 -2.66 17.06 -3.98
C GLU A 14 -2.77 15.97 -5.04
N LYS A 15 -3.05 14.73 -4.62
CA LYS A 15 -3.21 13.61 -5.52
C LYS A 15 -4.63 13.46 -6.04
N LEU A 16 -4.75 13.55 -7.36
CA LEU A 16 -6.00 13.44 -8.11
C LEU A 16 -6.08 12.07 -8.80
N PHE A 17 -7.26 11.47 -8.77
CA PHE A 17 -7.60 10.19 -9.37
C PHE A 17 -8.75 10.37 -10.34
N MET A 18 -8.75 9.59 -11.41
CA MET A 18 -9.85 9.58 -12.38
C MET A 18 -11.04 8.76 -11.85
N ASP A 19 -10.74 7.74 -11.03
CA ASP A 19 -11.72 6.83 -10.48
C ASP A 19 -11.88 6.99 -8.96
N ARG A 20 -13.14 6.98 -8.51
CA ARG A 20 -13.47 7.05 -7.08
C ARG A 20 -12.88 5.88 -6.29
N ALA A 21 -12.91 4.68 -6.87
CA ALA A 21 -12.43 3.49 -6.20
C ALA A 21 -10.92 3.56 -5.89
N GLU A 22 -10.14 4.16 -6.79
CA GLU A 22 -8.70 4.38 -6.60
C GLU A 22 -8.45 5.42 -5.51
N ALA A 23 -9.20 6.52 -5.51
CA ALA A 23 -9.12 7.52 -4.44
C ALA A 23 -9.47 6.92 -3.06
N ASP A 24 -10.53 6.11 -2.99
CA ASP A 24 -10.95 5.42 -1.77
C ASP A 24 -9.90 4.38 -1.32
N ALA A 25 -9.25 3.68 -2.26
CA ALA A 25 -8.19 2.73 -1.95
C ALA A 25 -6.93 3.45 -1.41
N HIS A 26 -6.57 4.58 -2.00
CA HIS A 26 -5.47 5.42 -1.54
C HIS A 26 -5.73 5.98 -0.15
N ASP A 27 -6.94 6.46 0.12
CA ASP A 27 -7.33 6.99 1.43
C ASP A 27 -7.22 5.92 2.52
N ARG A 28 -7.71 4.70 2.26
CA ARG A 28 -7.55 3.56 3.19
C ARG A 28 -6.10 3.16 3.40
N MET A 29 -5.26 3.28 2.38
CA MET A 29 -3.82 3.00 2.50
C MET A 29 -3.15 4.03 3.43
N LEU A 30 -3.47 5.32 3.29
CA LEU A 30 -2.91 6.37 4.15
C LEU A 30 -3.37 6.21 5.60
N GLU A 31 -4.66 5.92 5.82
CA GLU A 31 -5.20 5.64 7.16
C GLU A 31 -4.48 4.46 7.86
N LEU A 32 -4.18 3.41 7.10
CA LEU A 32 -3.42 2.28 7.62
C LEU A 32 -1.98 2.68 7.95
N ALA A 33 -1.31 3.47 7.09
CA ALA A 33 0.05 3.92 7.32
C ALA A 33 0.16 4.77 8.60
N GLU A 34 -0.75 5.72 8.81
CA GLU A 34 -0.82 6.53 10.05
C GLU A 34 -0.93 5.64 11.30
N SER A 35 -1.83 4.65 11.24
CA SER A 35 -2.04 3.71 12.35
C SER A 35 -0.80 2.86 12.65
N VAL A 36 -0.14 2.35 11.60
CA VAL A 36 1.08 1.55 11.74
C VAL A 36 2.23 2.41 12.26
N GLN A 37 2.40 3.63 11.77
CA GLN A 37 3.44 4.56 12.21
C GLN A 37 3.34 4.84 13.71
N ALA A 38 2.14 5.12 14.20
CA ALA A 38 1.89 5.36 15.62
C ALA A 38 2.27 4.15 16.48
N VAL A 39 2.00 2.94 16.01
CA VAL A 39 2.39 1.70 16.70
C VAL A 39 3.90 1.50 16.67
N VAL A 40 4.56 1.74 15.53
CA VAL A 40 6.01 1.59 15.37
C VAL A 40 6.78 2.55 16.26
N LEU A 41 6.41 3.84 16.27
CA LEU A 41 7.04 4.85 17.14
C LEU A 41 6.88 4.49 18.62
N LYS A 42 5.73 3.96 19.00
CA LYS A 42 5.48 3.51 20.37
C LYS A 42 6.28 2.26 20.74
N ALA A 43 6.41 1.31 19.81
CA ALA A 43 7.09 0.04 20.03
C ALA A 43 8.62 0.16 19.99
N VAL A 44 9.14 1.08 19.17
CA VAL A 44 10.58 1.29 18.96
C VAL A 44 10.90 2.77 19.16
N PRO A 45 11.09 3.25 20.40
CA PRO A 45 11.33 4.68 20.67
C PRO A 45 12.61 5.26 20.06
N SER A 46 13.52 4.40 19.59
CA SER A 46 14.78 4.80 18.95
C SER A 46 14.67 5.04 17.44
N ILE A 47 13.55 4.69 16.81
CA ILE A 47 13.33 4.95 15.38
C ILE A 47 13.02 6.44 15.17
N SER A 48 13.49 7.04 14.07
CA SER A 48 13.09 8.40 13.74
C SER A 48 11.67 8.46 13.20
N GLU A 49 11.02 9.63 13.28
CA GLU A 49 9.68 9.84 12.71
C GLU A 49 9.66 9.58 11.20
N GLU A 50 10.69 10.05 10.48
CA GLU A 50 10.87 9.84 9.04
C GLU A 50 11.00 8.34 8.68
N GLN A 51 11.81 7.59 9.44
CA GLN A 51 11.95 6.14 9.24
C GLN A 51 10.65 5.39 9.54
N ALA A 52 9.93 5.81 10.58
CA ALA A 52 8.64 5.22 10.91
C ALA A 52 7.58 5.49 9.83
N GLU A 53 7.59 6.68 9.24
CA GLU A 53 6.73 7.07 8.13
C GLU A 53 7.04 6.25 6.86
N GLU A 54 8.32 6.20 6.47
CA GLU A 54 8.74 5.44 5.29
C GLU A 54 8.36 3.96 5.42
N LEU A 55 8.62 3.37 6.60
CA LEU A 55 8.27 1.99 6.91
C LEU A 55 6.76 1.77 6.88
N SER A 56 5.97 2.64 7.52
CA SER A 56 4.53 2.47 7.62
C SER A 56 3.84 2.61 6.25
N ILE A 57 4.30 3.55 5.42
CA ILE A 57 3.83 3.73 4.04
C ILE A 57 4.19 2.50 3.19
N TYR A 58 5.41 1.98 3.32
CA TYR A 58 5.81 0.76 2.61
C TYR A 58 4.95 -0.44 3.01
N MET A 59 4.68 -0.62 4.31
CA MET A 59 3.81 -1.68 4.80
C MET A 59 2.36 -1.52 4.31
N ALA A 60 1.83 -0.30 4.30
CA ALA A 60 0.47 -0.02 3.85
C ALA A 60 0.29 -0.26 2.34
N LYS A 61 1.27 0.11 1.52
CA LYS A 61 1.28 -0.17 0.06
C LYS A 61 1.28 -1.67 -0.23
N ASN A 62 1.95 -2.46 0.61
CA ASN A 62 2.06 -3.92 0.48
C ASN A 62 1.13 -4.68 1.44
N ARG A 63 0.05 -4.02 1.90
CA ARG A 63 -0.90 -4.52 2.89
C ARG A 63 -1.30 -5.98 2.67
N ASP A 64 -1.57 -6.37 1.43
CA ASP A 64 -2.09 -7.71 1.14
C ASP A 64 -1.03 -8.79 1.33
N VAL A 65 0.23 -8.48 1.02
CA VAL A 65 1.36 -9.38 1.26
C VAL A 65 1.63 -9.52 2.76
N PHE A 66 1.63 -8.39 3.49
CA PHE A 66 1.76 -8.41 4.94
C PHE A 66 0.59 -9.14 5.62
N ALA A 67 -0.66 -8.93 5.18
CA ALA A 67 -1.82 -9.63 5.72
C ALA A 67 -1.74 -11.15 5.49
N LYS A 68 -1.31 -11.58 4.29
CA LYS A 68 -1.04 -13.00 4.01
C LYS A 68 0.06 -13.54 4.93
N ALA A 69 1.14 -12.79 5.11
CA ALA A 69 2.25 -13.16 5.99
C ALA A 69 1.81 -13.36 7.44
N PHE A 70 1.10 -12.37 8.01
CA PHE A 70 0.62 -12.42 9.40
C PHE A 70 -0.48 -13.46 9.65
N SER A 71 -1.20 -13.90 8.61
CA SER A 71 -2.24 -14.91 8.78
C SER A 71 -1.64 -16.27 9.13
N LYS A 72 -0.93 -16.94 8.20
CA LYS A 72 -0.23 -18.23 8.38
C LYS A 72 0.85 -18.50 7.30
N LYS A 73 1.21 -17.52 6.48
CA LYS A 73 2.06 -17.72 5.29
C LYS A 73 3.26 -16.77 5.30
N PRO A 74 4.21 -16.91 6.22
CA PRO A 74 5.37 -16.01 6.30
C PRO A 74 6.14 -15.93 4.99
N ASP A 75 6.18 -17.01 4.21
CA ASP A 75 6.82 -17.09 2.89
C ASP A 75 6.24 -16.10 1.87
N ALA A 76 5.04 -15.55 2.10
CA ALA A 76 4.48 -14.50 1.25
C ALA A 76 5.39 -13.26 1.19
N LEU A 77 6.18 -12.99 2.24
CA LEU A 77 7.14 -11.90 2.26
C LEU A 77 8.27 -12.07 1.22
N ASN A 78 8.52 -13.28 0.74
CA ASN A 78 9.55 -13.53 -0.29
C ASN A 78 9.24 -12.77 -1.59
N ALA A 79 7.97 -12.48 -1.88
CA ALA A 79 7.57 -11.63 -3.01
C ALA A 79 8.19 -10.22 -2.92
N LEU A 80 8.26 -9.65 -1.71
CA LEU A 80 8.84 -8.33 -1.46
C LEU A 80 10.37 -8.32 -1.50
N ILE A 81 11.01 -9.44 -1.18
CA ILE A 81 12.48 -9.58 -1.17
C ILE A 81 13.02 -9.81 -2.58
N THR A 82 12.33 -10.63 -3.37
CA THR A 82 12.76 -11.04 -4.71
C THR A 82 12.33 -10.05 -5.80
N GLY A 83 11.53 -9.02 -5.45
CA GLY A 83 11.00 -8.06 -6.41
C GLY A 83 9.97 -8.66 -7.37
N ILE A 84 9.43 -9.84 -7.05
CA ILE A 84 8.38 -10.48 -7.86
C ILE A 84 7.05 -9.90 -7.39
N ASP A 85 6.57 -8.89 -8.11
CA ASP A 85 5.20 -8.42 -8.02
C ASP A 85 4.25 -9.62 -8.17
N ALA A 86 3.59 -10.02 -7.09
CA ALA A 86 2.61 -11.11 -7.05
C ALA A 86 1.27 -10.72 -7.75
N GLY A 87 1.37 -9.97 -8.87
CA GLY A 87 0.28 -9.45 -9.67
C GLY A 87 0.44 -9.67 -11.19
N LYS A 88 1.44 -10.44 -11.64
CA LYS A 88 1.46 -11.01 -13.00
C LYS A 88 1.40 -12.53 -12.94
N GLU A 89 0.23 -13.08 -12.65
CA GLU A 89 -0.15 -14.42 -13.10
C GLU A 89 -1.40 -14.27 -13.97
N GLY A 90 -1.25 -14.54 -15.27
CA GLY A 90 -2.34 -14.75 -16.20
C GLY A 90 -2.43 -13.75 -17.35
N ASP A 91 -1.54 -13.84 -18.34
CA ASP A 91 -1.95 -14.03 -19.74
C ASP A 91 -0.75 -14.45 -20.61
N ASP A 92 -0.18 -15.63 -20.32
CA ASP A 92 0.72 -16.33 -21.25
C ASP A 92 0.19 -17.76 -21.39
N ASN A 93 -0.96 -17.90 -22.05
CA ASN A 93 -1.32 -19.16 -22.71
C ASN A 93 -1.48 -18.91 -24.22
N ALA A 94 -0.41 -18.46 -24.84
CA ALA A 94 -0.19 -18.66 -26.26
C ALA A 94 0.55 -20.00 -26.44
N GLN A 95 -0.22 -21.08 -26.62
CA GLN A 95 0.24 -22.30 -27.29
C GLN A 95 -0.96 -23.25 -27.52
N ASP A 96 -1.61 -23.11 -28.68
CA ASP A 96 -1.58 -24.14 -29.74
C ASP A 96 -1.90 -23.49 -31.10
#